data_AF-A0A9E5UR57-F1
#
_entry.id   AF-A0A9E5UR57-F1
#
_cell.length_a   1.000
_cell.length_b   1.000
_cell.length_c   1.000
_cell.angle_alpha   90.00
_cell.angle_beta   90.00
_cell.angle_gamma   90.00
#
_symmetry.space_group_name_H-M   'P 1'
#
loop_
_entity.id
_entity.type
_entity.pdbx_description
1 polymer ?
#
loop_
_entity_poly.entity_id
_entity_poly.type
_entity_poly.pdbx_seq_one_letter_code
_entity_poly.pdbx_strand_id
1 'polypeptide(L)'
;MYLDKAPERTENKPALSDKKKRLELKIALVITLFAAVAAVNGLYGGKYGDDEMICHNKESQMAAWYQAKSTKQILAENQRDMLRGFVVSELLPAERSLVLDSVILNLNQEIKRYKKEKTEILLGSATVGPQNWAQDLEGEMGKIKGVKEYQQKAEVLGKAGDNFDKGALLLNLCLVFGAVALIVESLGIKKILLWLLFALGSLGAYFTTLAYLEALPIVV
;
A
#
# COMPACT_ATOMS: atom_id res chain seq x y z
N MET A 1 -46.39 76.01 0.30
CA MET A 1 -45.07 75.41 0.05
C MET A 1 -45.23 73.91 0.24
N TYR A 2 -45.68 73.23 -0.82
CA TYR A 2 -45.85 71.77 -0.84
C TYR A 2 -44.50 71.16 -1.18
N LEU A 3 -43.89 70.43 -0.25
CA LEU A 3 -42.78 69.53 -0.56
C LEU A 3 -43.36 68.13 -0.76
N ASP A 4 -43.43 67.78 -2.03
CA ASP A 4 -43.75 66.49 -2.60
C ASP A 4 -42.80 65.42 -2.02
N LYS A 5 -43.35 64.50 -1.21
CA LYS A 5 -42.63 63.30 -0.78
C LYS A 5 -42.70 62.29 -1.92
N ALA A 6 -41.59 62.17 -2.65
CA ALA A 6 -41.41 61.10 -3.62
C ALA A 6 -41.66 59.72 -2.96
N PRO A 7 -42.43 58.81 -3.58
CA PRO A 7 -42.66 57.49 -3.04
C PRO A 7 -41.37 56.65 -3.09
N GLU A 8 -40.95 56.12 -1.94
CA GLU A 8 -39.87 55.15 -1.84
C GLU A 8 -40.17 53.94 -2.75
N ARG A 9 -39.32 53.78 -3.75
CA ARG A 9 -39.31 52.63 -4.65
C ARG A 9 -38.92 51.39 -3.85
N THR A 10 -39.91 50.62 -3.41
CA THR A 10 -39.74 49.29 -2.80
C THR A 10 -39.33 48.28 -3.89
N GLU A 11 -38.13 48.45 -4.43
CA GLU A 11 -37.54 47.53 -5.41
C GLU A 11 -37.09 46.22 -4.72
N ASN A 12 -37.87 45.16 -4.93
CA ASN A 12 -37.40 43.80 -5.26
C ASN A 12 -36.40 43.08 -4.29
N LYS A 13 -36.38 43.40 -3.00
CA LYS A 13 -35.51 42.72 -2.00
C LYS A 13 -35.88 41.25 -1.62
N PRO A 14 -37.14 40.78 -1.62
CA PRO A 14 -37.44 39.43 -1.11
C PRO A 14 -36.97 38.31 -2.04
N ALA A 15 -37.08 38.49 -3.37
CA ALA A 15 -36.77 37.44 -4.34
C ALA A 15 -35.26 37.11 -4.46
N LEU A 16 -34.37 38.08 -4.18
CA LEU A 16 -32.92 37.88 -4.23
C LEU A 16 -32.40 37.13 -2.99
N SER A 17 -33.01 37.39 -1.83
CA SER A 17 -32.70 36.75 -0.56
C SER A 17 -33.04 35.25 -0.57
N ASP A 18 -34.21 34.88 -1.10
CA ASP A 18 -34.63 33.48 -1.19
C ASP A 18 -33.76 32.66 -2.16
N LYS A 19 -33.33 33.26 -3.28
CA LYS A 19 -32.39 32.61 -4.22
C LYS A 19 -31.03 32.36 -3.58
N LYS A 20 -30.53 33.30 -2.76
CA LYS A 20 -29.26 33.15 -2.04
C LYS A 20 -29.33 32.04 -0.99
N LYS A 21 -30.41 32.01 -0.18
CA LYS A 21 -30.66 30.94 0.81
C LYS A 21 -30.76 29.55 0.16
N ARG A 22 -31.48 29.42 -0.95
CA ARG A 22 -31.57 28.16 -1.70
C ARG A 22 -30.22 27.70 -2.25
N LEU A 23 -29.35 28.64 -2.64
CA LEU A 23 -28.01 28.32 -3.15
C LEU A 23 -27.08 27.88 -2.01
N GLU A 24 -27.15 28.54 -0.86
CA GLU A 24 -26.40 28.15 0.35
C GLU A 24 -26.79 26.76 0.85
N LEU A 25 -28.10 26.45 0.85
CA LEU A 25 -28.59 25.11 1.22
C LEU A 25 -28.07 24.02 0.27
N LYS A 26 -28.00 24.31 -1.03
CA LYS A 26 -27.42 23.39 -2.02
C LYS A 26 -25.93 23.16 -1.80
N ILE A 27 -25.18 24.23 -1.53
CA ILE A 27 -23.74 24.14 -1.25
C ILE A 27 -23.50 23.30 0.01
N ALA A 28 -24.23 23.59 1.09
CA ALA A 28 -24.13 22.84 2.34
C ALA A 28 -24.40 21.34 2.12
N LEU A 29 -25.45 21.00 1.37
CA LEU A 29 -25.78 19.60 1.08
C LEU A 29 -24.69 18.89 0.27
N VAL A 30 -24.10 19.56 -0.73
CA VAL A 30 -23.00 18.99 -1.53
C VAL A 30 -21.74 18.80 -0.70
N ILE A 31 -21.42 19.75 0.20
CA ILE A 31 -20.29 19.63 1.14
C ILE A 31 -20.50 18.42 2.06
N THR A 32 -21.68 18.28 2.66
CA THR A 32 -21.98 17.14 3.53
C THR A 32 -21.85 15.80 2.80
N LEU A 33 -22.32 15.74 1.55
CA LEU A 33 -22.17 14.55 0.72
C LEU A 33 -20.70 14.21 0.47
N PHE A 34 -19.88 15.16 0.01
CA PHE A 34 -18.47 14.91 -0.24
C PHE A 34 -17.65 14.70 1.04
N ALA A 35 -18.08 15.25 2.18
CA ALA A 35 -17.47 14.98 3.48
C ALA A 35 -17.68 13.52 3.90
N ALA A 36 -18.87 12.95 3.64
CA ALA A 36 -19.10 11.53 3.86
C ALA A 36 -18.20 10.67 2.97
N VAL A 37 -18.03 11.03 1.69
CA VAL A 37 -17.11 10.33 0.77
C VAL A 37 -15.66 10.45 1.25
N ALA A 38 -15.24 11.64 1.70
CA ALA A 38 -13.90 11.87 2.24
C ALA A 38 -13.61 11.02 3.48
N ALA A 39 -14.60 10.91 4.39
CA ALA A 39 -14.48 10.05 5.57
C ALA A 39 -14.31 8.58 5.19
N VAL A 40 -15.08 8.09 4.21
CA VAL A 40 -14.94 6.73 3.68
C VAL A 40 -13.55 6.53 3.05
N ASN A 41 -13.11 7.48 2.21
CA ASN A 41 -11.79 7.44 1.59
C ASN A 41 -10.67 7.36 2.64
N GLY A 42 -10.76 8.15 3.72
CA GLY A 42 -9.78 8.13 4.81
C GLY A 42 -9.73 6.78 5.55
N LEU A 43 -10.88 6.14 5.78
CA LEU A 43 -10.94 4.83 6.44
C LEU A 43 -10.29 3.74 5.59
N TYR A 44 -10.60 3.69 4.29
CA TYR A 44 -10.01 2.71 3.39
C TYR A 44 -8.54 2.98 3.10
N GLY A 45 -8.17 4.24 2.84
CA GLY A 45 -6.76 4.63 2.63
C GLY A 45 -5.89 4.26 3.82
N GLY A 46 -6.36 4.51 5.06
CA GLY A 46 -5.66 4.10 6.27
C GLY A 46 -5.48 2.57 6.36
N LYS A 47 -6.55 1.80 6.10
CA LYS A 47 -6.48 0.33 6.11
C LYS A 47 -5.45 -0.21 5.11
N TYR A 48 -5.48 0.26 3.86
CA TYR A 48 -4.56 -0.23 2.83
C TYR A 48 -3.12 0.20 3.09
N GLY A 49 -2.90 1.38 3.67
CA GLY A 49 -1.58 1.79 4.16
C GLY A 49 -1.06 0.91 5.29
N ASP A 50 -1.91 0.52 6.24
CA ASP A 50 -1.54 -0.44 7.30
C ASP A 50 -1.20 -1.82 6.71
N ASP A 51 -2.01 -2.31 5.78
CA ASP A 51 -1.78 -3.60 5.09
C ASP A 51 -0.48 -3.58 4.27
N GLU A 52 -0.17 -2.46 3.60
CA GLU A 52 1.10 -2.25 2.89
C GLU A 52 2.30 -2.32 3.85
N MET A 53 2.21 -1.61 4.98
CA MET A 53 3.25 -1.61 6.01
C MET A 53 3.46 -3.02 6.59
N ILE A 54 2.39 -3.77 6.82
CA ILE A 54 2.46 -5.18 7.25
C ILE A 54 3.17 -6.02 6.18
N CYS A 55 2.84 -5.83 4.89
CA CYS A 55 3.49 -6.55 3.79
C CYS A 55 4.98 -6.24 3.70
N HIS A 56 5.39 -4.98 3.79
CA HIS A 56 6.81 -4.61 3.82
C HIS A 56 7.55 -5.14 5.05
N ASN A 57 6.90 -5.16 6.22
CA ASN A 57 7.48 -5.76 7.41
C ASN A 57 7.68 -7.28 7.23
N LYS A 58 6.70 -7.98 6.64
CA LYS A 58 6.82 -9.40 6.33
C LYS A 58 7.87 -9.68 5.26
N GLU A 59 7.94 -8.87 4.21
CA GLU A 59 9.00 -8.91 3.20
C GLU A 59 10.39 -8.81 3.85
N SER A 60 10.58 -7.83 4.73
CA SER A 60 11.83 -7.61 5.47
C SER A 60 12.19 -8.81 6.35
N GLN A 61 11.22 -9.38 7.09
CA GLN A 61 11.42 -10.59 7.89
C GLN A 61 11.86 -11.78 7.01
N MET A 62 11.19 -11.99 5.87
CA MET A 62 11.53 -13.07 4.94
C MET A 62 12.91 -12.87 4.29
N ALA A 63 13.26 -11.63 3.94
CA ALA A 63 14.57 -11.28 3.41
C ALA A 63 15.67 -11.51 4.47
N ALA A 64 15.43 -11.11 5.71
CA ALA A 64 16.35 -11.38 6.82
C ALA A 64 16.53 -12.89 7.04
N TRP A 65 15.46 -13.68 6.94
CA TRP A 65 15.54 -15.13 7.02
C TRP A 65 16.37 -15.74 5.88
N TYR A 66 16.15 -15.27 4.65
CA TYR A 66 16.96 -15.66 3.48
C TYR A 66 18.45 -15.36 3.70
N GLN A 67 18.77 -14.16 4.21
CA GLN A 67 20.15 -13.77 4.48
C GLN A 67 20.78 -14.65 5.57
N ALA A 68 20.06 -14.95 6.65
CA ALA A 68 20.55 -15.85 7.69
C ALA A 68 20.87 -17.26 7.13
N LYS A 69 20.01 -17.79 6.25
CA LYS A 69 20.28 -19.06 5.55
C LYS A 69 21.47 -18.96 4.59
N SER A 70 21.62 -17.83 3.90
CA SER A 70 22.76 -17.57 3.03
C SER A 70 24.08 -17.57 3.80
N THR A 71 24.14 -16.92 4.97
CA THR A 71 25.32 -16.93 5.83
C THR A 71 25.68 -18.34 6.31
N LYS A 72 24.68 -19.16 6.70
CA LYS A 72 24.90 -20.56 7.06
C LYS A 72 25.45 -21.39 5.90
N GLN A 73 24.92 -21.18 4.70
CA GLN A 73 25.43 -21.84 3.48
C GLN A 73 26.88 -21.45 3.20
N ILE A 74 27.22 -20.15 3.23
CA ILE A 74 28.58 -19.65 3.00
C ILE A 74 29.55 -20.23 4.03
N LEU A 75 29.13 -20.33 5.31
CA LEU A 75 29.95 -20.94 6.35
C LEU A 75 30.23 -22.42 6.05
N ALA A 76 29.22 -23.18 5.64
CA ALA A 76 29.39 -24.59 5.27
C ALA A 76 30.27 -24.76 4.02
N GLU A 77 30.14 -23.88 3.03
CA GLU A 77 30.98 -23.83 1.83
C GLU A 77 32.45 -23.55 2.20
N ASN A 78 32.70 -22.53 3.02
CA ASN A 78 34.04 -22.19 3.48
C ASN A 78 34.69 -23.34 4.27
N GLN A 79 33.94 -23.99 5.17
CA GLN A 79 34.43 -25.15 5.91
C GLN A 79 34.78 -26.31 4.97
N ARG A 80 33.91 -26.61 4.01
CA ARG A 80 34.15 -27.65 3.00
C ARG A 80 35.40 -27.35 2.18
N ASP A 81 35.56 -26.11 1.72
CA ASP A 81 36.65 -25.73 0.82
C ASP A 81 38.00 -25.69 1.56
N MET A 82 38.01 -25.26 2.82
CA MET A 82 39.17 -25.41 3.70
C MET A 82 39.57 -26.89 3.87
N LEU A 83 38.61 -27.77 4.18
CA LEU A 83 38.87 -29.21 4.34
C LEU A 83 39.37 -29.85 3.03
N ARG A 84 38.80 -29.46 1.88
CA ARG A 84 39.29 -29.89 0.57
C ARG A 84 40.73 -29.43 0.31
N GLY A 85 41.09 -28.21 0.73
CA GLY A 85 42.47 -27.72 0.65
C GLY A 85 43.44 -28.59 1.43
N PHE A 86 43.03 -29.14 2.58
CA PHE A 86 43.87 -30.07 3.35
C PHE A 86 43.99 -31.45 2.69
N VAL A 87 42.93 -31.95 2.04
CA VAL A 87 43.00 -33.21 1.28
C VAL A 87 43.93 -33.07 0.08
N VAL A 88 43.79 -31.98 -0.69
CA VAL A 88 44.58 -31.73 -1.90
C VAL A 88 46.07 -31.48 -1.60
N SER A 89 46.40 -30.94 -0.42
CA SER A 89 47.80 -30.69 -0.06
C SER A 89 48.57 -31.95 0.36
N GLU A 90 47.92 -33.13 0.42
CA GLU A 90 48.51 -34.43 0.82
C GLU A 90 49.23 -34.40 2.18
N LEU A 91 48.98 -33.38 3.01
CA LEU A 91 49.62 -33.18 4.32
C LEU A 91 49.07 -34.14 5.40
N LEU A 92 48.11 -35.01 5.06
CA LEU A 92 47.43 -35.90 5.99
C LEU A 92 47.61 -37.39 5.63
N PRO A 93 47.81 -38.28 6.63
CA PRO A 93 47.84 -39.73 6.41
C PRO A 93 46.53 -40.26 5.77
N ALA A 94 46.63 -41.24 4.89
CA ALA A 94 45.51 -41.78 4.11
C ALA A 94 44.30 -42.23 4.95
N GLU A 95 44.48 -42.74 6.16
CA GLU A 95 43.39 -43.11 7.08
C GLU A 95 42.56 -41.91 7.56
N ARG A 96 43.16 -40.72 7.71
CA ARG A 96 42.45 -39.49 8.09
C ARG A 96 41.77 -38.82 6.90
N SER A 97 42.17 -39.15 5.67
CA SER A 97 41.51 -38.71 4.44
C SER A 97 40.07 -39.21 4.37
N LEU A 98 39.83 -40.48 4.70
CA LEU A 98 38.49 -41.09 4.65
C LEU A 98 37.50 -40.41 5.63
N VAL A 99 37.97 -40.01 6.81
CA VAL A 99 37.15 -39.26 7.78
C VAL A 99 36.83 -37.87 7.23
N LEU A 100 37.81 -37.17 6.65
CA LEU A 100 37.60 -35.86 6.02
C LEU A 100 36.60 -35.93 4.85
N ASP A 101 36.67 -36.97 4.03
CA ASP A 101 35.75 -37.18 2.90
C ASP A 101 34.30 -37.33 3.36
N SER A 102 34.07 -38.05 4.46
CA SER A 102 32.73 -38.17 5.06
C SER A 102 32.18 -36.83 5.57
N VAL A 103 33.03 -35.98 6.16
CA VAL A 103 32.66 -34.64 6.62
C VAL A 103 32.37 -33.73 5.42
N ILE A 104 33.18 -33.80 4.37
CA ILE A 104 32.96 -33.06 3.11
C ILE A 104 31.64 -33.48 2.46
N LEU A 105 31.28 -34.77 2.48
CA LEU A 105 29.99 -35.25 1.97
C LEU A 105 28.82 -34.70 2.78
N ASN A 106 28.90 -34.71 4.11
CA ASN A 106 27.88 -34.14 4.99
C ASN A 106 27.69 -32.64 4.72
N LEU A 107 28.79 -31.87 4.65
CA LEU A 107 28.75 -30.44 4.32
C LEU A 107 28.10 -30.19 2.95
N ASN A 108 28.40 -31.02 1.94
CA ASN A 108 27.74 -30.92 0.64
C ASN A 108 26.23 -31.20 0.70
N GLN A 109 25.77 -32.11 1.54
CA GLN A 109 24.35 -32.35 1.76
C GLN A 109 23.69 -31.14 2.44
N GLU A 110 24.34 -30.54 3.45
CA GLU A 110 23.83 -29.34 4.11
C GLU A 110 23.74 -28.14 3.16
N ILE A 111 24.76 -27.93 2.32
CA ILE A 111 24.76 -26.87 1.30
C ILE A 111 23.59 -27.05 0.33
N LYS A 112 23.32 -28.29 -0.12
CA LYS A 112 22.16 -28.60 -0.96
C LYS A 112 20.84 -28.30 -0.26
N ARG A 113 20.70 -28.65 1.03
CA ARG A 113 19.53 -28.33 1.85
C ARG A 113 19.32 -26.81 1.93
N TYR A 114 20.34 -26.06 2.32
CA TYR A 114 20.25 -24.60 2.43
C TYR A 114 19.91 -23.92 1.11
N LYS A 115 20.40 -24.43 -0.03
CA LYS A 115 20.04 -23.91 -1.35
C LYS A 115 18.55 -24.09 -1.66
N LYS A 116 17.95 -25.23 -1.30
CA LYS A 116 16.51 -25.46 -1.48
C LYS A 116 15.68 -24.57 -0.56
N GLU A 117 16.03 -24.51 0.73
CA GLU A 117 15.36 -23.64 1.72
C GLU A 117 15.37 -22.16 1.29
N LYS A 118 16.51 -21.65 0.84
CA LYS A 118 16.63 -20.28 0.32
C LYS A 118 15.74 -20.01 -0.88
N THR A 119 15.62 -21.00 -1.78
CA THR A 119 14.79 -20.86 -2.98
C THR A 119 13.30 -20.79 -2.61
N GLU A 120 12.89 -21.61 -1.64
CA GLU A 120 11.53 -21.58 -1.09
C GLU A 120 11.22 -20.25 -0.37
N ILE A 121 12.15 -19.72 0.44
CA ILE A 121 11.99 -18.43 1.12
C ILE A 121 11.88 -17.27 0.11
N LEU A 122 12.64 -17.32 -0.99
CA LEU A 122 12.66 -16.24 -1.98
C LEU A 122 11.39 -16.21 -2.85
N LEU A 123 10.97 -17.39 -3.35
CA LEU A 123 9.89 -17.51 -4.33
C LEU A 123 8.53 -17.86 -3.72
N GLY A 124 8.51 -18.44 -2.52
CA GLY A 124 7.30 -18.96 -1.88
C GLY A 124 7.02 -20.41 -2.24
N SER A 125 6.49 -21.17 -1.28
CA SER A 125 6.17 -22.59 -1.39
C SER A 125 5.17 -22.91 -2.50
N ALA A 126 4.28 -21.96 -2.83
CA ALA A 126 3.32 -22.09 -3.93
C ALA A 126 4.02 -22.13 -5.30
N THR A 127 5.10 -21.36 -5.45
CA THR A 127 5.86 -21.25 -6.70
C THR A 127 6.87 -22.39 -6.88
N VAL A 128 7.51 -22.86 -5.81
CA VAL A 128 8.50 -23.96 -5.90
C VAL A 128 7.88 -25.35 -6.01
N GLY A 129 6.63 -25.51 -5.55
CA GLY A 129 5.86 -26.76 -5.64
C GLY A 129 6.30 -27.85 -4.65
N PRO A 130 5.45 -28.90 -4.45
CA PRO A 130 5.62 -29.88 -3.38
C PRO A 130 6.94 -30.66 -3.40
N GLN A 131 7.54 -30.80 -4.57
CA GLN A 131 8.81 -31.53 -4.75
C GLN A 131 10.04 -30.77 -4.22
N ASN A 132 9.90 -29.46 -3.99
CA ASN A 132 10.99 -28.58 -3.56
C ASN A 132 10.75 -27.98 -2.17
N TRP A 133 9.68 -28.38 -1.48
CA TRP A 133 9.48 -28.02 -0.08
C TRP A 133 10.63 -28.58 0.74
N ALA A 134 11.42 -27.67 1.30
CA ALA A 134 12.58 -27.99 2.09
C ALA A 134 12.39 -27.58 3.54
N GLN A 135 11.38 -26.75 3.83
CA GLN A 135 11.17 -26.20 5.15
C GLN A 135 9.72 -26.22 5.60
N ASP A 136 9.61 -26.51 6.89
CA ASP A 136 8.39 -26.46 7.65
C ASP A 136 8.27 -25.08 8.34
N LEU A 137 7.08 -24.48 8.28
CA LEU A 137 6.69 -23.33 9.08
C LEU A 137 5.61 -23.78 10.09
N GLU A 138 5.95 -23.81 11.38
CA GLU A 138 5.04 -24.16 12.49
C GLU A 138 4.42 -25.59 12.47
N GLY A 139 5.05 -26.55 11.78
CA GLY A 139 4.60 -27.94 11.69
C GLY A 139 3.87 -28.30 10.38
N GLU A 140 3.75 -27.36 9.45
CA GLU A 140 3.15 -27.54 8.13
C GLU A 140 4.07 -27.10 6.98
N MET A 141 4.38 -28.04 6.09
CA MET A 141 5.11 -27.80 4.84
C MET A 141 4.22 -27.07 3.83
N GLY A 142 4.81 -26.20 3.02
CA GLY A 142 4.11 -25.60 1.88
C GLY A 142 3.38 -24.28 2.14
N LYS A 143 3.47 -23.71 3.35
CA LYS A 143 2.80 -22.46 3.73
C LYS A 143 3.66 -21.19 3.62
N ILE A 144 4.91 -21.31 3.18
CA ILE A 144 5.84 -20.17 3.18
C ILE A 144 5.48 -19.23 2.03
N LYS A 145 5.07 -18.01 2.35
CA LYS A 145 4.92 -16.92 1.37
C LYS A 145 6.28 -16.30 1.10
N GLY A 146 6.65 -16.19 -0.18
CA GLY A 146 7.98 -15.76 -0.58
C GLY A 146 8.20 -14.26 -0.40
N VAL A 147 9.47 -13.84 -0.35
CA VAL A 147 9.86 -12.41 -0.39
C VAL A 147 9.19 -11.71 -1.59
N LYS A 148 9.25 -12.34 -2.78
CA LYS A 148 8.67 -11.77 -4.00
C LYS A 148 7.14 -11.65 -3.95
N GLU A 149 6.46 -12.57 -3.28
CA GLU A 149 5.00 -12.52 -3.13
C GLU A 149 4.57 -11.37 -2.22
N TYR A 150 5.31 -11.12 -1.13
CA TYR A 150 5.06 -9.95 -0.28
C TYR A 150 5.41 -8.64 -0.98
N GLN A 151 6.50 -8.61 -1.74
CA GLN A 151 6.91 -7.43 -2.50
C GLN A 151 5.85 -7.05 -3.55
N GLN A 152 5.33 -8.02 -4.31
CA GLN A 152 4.26 -7.76 -5.27
C GLN A 152 2.99 -7.27 -4.59
N LYS A 153 2.62 -7.85 -3.44
CA LYS A 153 1.44 -7.40 -2.68
C LYS A 153 1.61 -5.98 -2.14
N ALA A 154 2.79 -5.66 -1.60
CA ALA A 154 3.11 -4.31 -1.14
C ALA A 154 3.04 -3.29 -2.30
N GLU A 155 3.57 -3.62 -3.48
CA GLU A 155 3.53 -2.71 -4.63
C GLU A 155 2.11 -2.40 -5.12
N VAL A 156 1.22 -3.40 -5.14
CA VAL A 156 -0.18 -3.19 -5.54
C VAL A 156 -0.93 -2.40 -4.46
N LEU A 157 -0.69 -2.70 -3.18
CA LEU A 157 -1.27 -1.94 -2.06
C LEU A 157 -0.80 -0.48 -2.06
N GLY A 158 0.47 -0.23 -2.34
CA GLY A 158 1.03 1.12 -2.46
C GLY A 158 0.42 1.91 -3.63
N LYS A 159 0.22 1.28 -4.80
CA LYS A 159 -0.51 1.92 -5.92
C LYS A 159 -1.94 2.29 -5.57
N ALA A 160 -2.64 1.41 -4.85
CA ALA A 160 -3.98 1.71 -4.35
C ALA A 160 -3.95 2.86 -3.34
N GLY A 161 -2.98 2.85 -2.41
CA GLY A 161 -2.71 3.91 -1.44
C GLY A 161 -2.51 5.28 -2.10
N ASP A 162 -1.64 5.36 -3.11
CA ASP A 162 -1.40 6.57 -3.90
C ASP A 162 -2.69 7.16 -4.49
N ASN A 163 -3.62 6.31 -4.92
CA ASN A 163 -4.89 6.73 -5.47
C ASN A 163 -5.88 7.19 -4.39
N PHE A 164 -5.87 6.57 -3.20
CA PHE A 164 -6.60 7.06 -2.03
C PHE A 164 -6.09 8.42 -1.56
N ASP A 165 -4.78 8.66 -1.58
CA ASP A 165 -4.18 9.95 -1.21
C ASP A 165 -4.57 11.07 -2.18
N LYS A 166 -4.54 10.79 -3.49
CA LYS A 166 -5.04 11.73 -4.51
C LYS A 166 -6.52 12.03 -4.31
N GLY A 167 -7.33 11.01 -4.05
CA GLY A 167 -8.76 11.16 -3.72
C GLY A 167 -8.96 12.04 -2.48
N ALA A 168 -8.21 11.79 -1.41
CA ALA A 168 -8.26 12.56 -0.18
C ALA A 168 -7.92 14.03 -0.42
N LEU A 169 -6.85 14.31 -1.17
CA LEU A 169 -6.43 15.68 -1.49
C LEU A 169 -7.54 16.44 -2.24
N LEU A 170 -8.12 15.82 -3.28
CA LEU A 170 -9.16 16.45 -4.09
C LEU A 170 -10.46 16.68 -3.30
N LEU A 171 -10.85 15.72 -2.47
CA LEU A 171 -12.04 15.83 -1.61
C LEU A 171 -11.84 16.90 -0.53
N ASN A 172 -10.68 16.94 0.13
CA ASN A 172 -10.38 17.97 1.13
C ASN A 172 -10.34 19.37 0.50
N LEU A 173 -9.77 19.50 -0.70
CA LEU A 173 -9.78 20.76 -1.44
C LEU A 173 -11.21 21.19 -1.82
N CYS A 174 -12.05 20.24 -2.24
CA CYS A 174 -13.48 20.45 -2.49
C CYS A 174 -14.20 20.99 -1.23
N LEU A 175 -13.94 20.41 -0.05
CA LEU A 175 -14.54 20.87 1.22
C LEU A 175 -14.08 22.27 1.60
N VAL A 176 -12.79 22.59 1.44
CA VAL A 176 -12.24 23.93 1.71
C VAL A 176 -12.91 24.97 0.83
N PHE A 177 -12.99 24.73 -0.49
CA PHE A 177 -13.70 25.64 -1.39
C PHE A 177 -15.19 25.76 -1.07
N GLY A 178 -15.80 24.70 -0.53
CA GLY A 178 -17.20 24.70 -0.13
C GLY A 178 -17.45 25.61 1.06
N ALA A 179 -16.57 25.54 2.07
CA ALA A 179 -16.62 26.44 3.21
C ALA A 179 -16.44 27.90 2.79
N VAL A 180 -15.48 28.18 1.89
CA VAL A 180 -15.28 29.53 1.32
C VAL A 180 -16.54 30.00 0.56
N ALA A 181 -17.18 29.11 -0.21
CA ALA A 181 -18.39 29.44 -0.96
C ALA A 181 -19.56 29.83 -0.03
N LEU A 182 -19.67 29.27 1.17
CA LEU A 182 -20.69 29.67 2.14
C LEU A 182 -20.47 31.10 2.65
N ILE A 183 -19.22 31.49 2.89
CA ILE A 183 -18.84 32.82 3.40
C ILE A 183 -19.01 33.92 2.34
N VAL A 184 -18.73 33.60 1.07
CA VAL A 184 -18.79 34.60 -0.01
C VAL A 184 -20.23 35.08 -0.26
N GLU A 185 -20.39 36.42 -0.30
CA GLU A 185 -21.70 37.06 -0.50
C GLU A 185 -22.06 37.28 -1.97
N SER A 186 -21.06 37.39 -2.85
CA SER A 186 -21.27 37.70 -4.26
C SER A 186 -21.83 36.49 -5.04
N LEU A 187 -22.98 36.69 -5.69
CA LEU A 187 -23.70 35.61 -6.39
C LEU A 187 -22.92 35.03 -7.58
N GLY A 188 -22.05 35.82 -8.22
CA GLY A 188 -21.21 35.37 -9.34
C GLY A 188 -20.15 34.38 -8.89
N ILE A 189 -19.36 34.74 -7.88
CA ILE A 189 -18.29 33.89 -7.34
C ILE A 189 -18.88 32.63 -6.72
N LYS A 190 -20.03 32.72 -6.03
CA LYS A 190 -20.72 31.57 -5.43
C LYS A 190 -21.10 30.51 -6.46
N LYS A 191 -21.51 30.91 -7.67
CA LYS A 191 -21.80 29.98 -8.77
C LYS A 191 -20.54 29.33 -9.34
N ILE A 192 -19.46 30.09 -9.49
CA ILE A 192 -18.16 29.58 -9.97
C ILE A 192 -17.63 28.53 -8.98
N LEU A 193 -17.63 28.84 -7.68
CA LEU A 193 -17.21 27.93 -6.63
C LEU A 193 -18.09 26.68 -6.56
N LEU A 194 -19.40 26.81 -6.79
CA LEU A 194 -20.31 25.66 -6.84
C LEU A 194 -19.97 24.73 -8.01
N TRP A 195 -19.63 25.27 -9.18
CA TRP A 195 -19.16 24.48 -10.32
C TRP A 195 -17.83 23.78 -10.03
N LEU A 196 -16.90 24.51 -9.40
CA LEU A 196 -15.62 23.97 -8.95
C LEU A 196 -15.80 22.83 -7.93
N LEU A 197 -16.77 22.96 -7.02
CA LEU A 197 -17.14 21.91 -6.05
C LEU A 197 -17.53 20.61 -6.74
N PHE A 198 -18.41 20.70 -7.74
CA PHE A 198 -18.85 19.54 -8.49
C PHE A 198 -17.70 18.92 -9.27
N ALA A 199 -16.84 19.72 -9.90
CA ALA A 199 -15.70 19.23 -10.66
C ALA A 199 -14.70 18.48 -9.75
N LEU A 200 -14.25 19.12 -8.67
CA LEU A 200 -13.28 18.54 -7.73
C LEU A 200 -13.86 17.35 -6.97
N GLY A 201 -15.09 17.46 -6.48
CA GLY A 201 -15.73 16.39 -5.72
C GLY A 201 -16.01 15.15 -6.57
N SER A 202 -16.44 15.33 -7.83
CA SER A 202 -16.64 14.20 -8.77
C SER A 202 -15.30 13.56 -9.14
N LEU A 203 -14.27 14.37 -9.39
CA LEU A 203 -12.93 13.87 -9.69
C LEU A 203 -12.33 13.11 -8.49
N GLY A 204 -12.49 13.63 -7.28
CA GLY A 204 -12.08 12.96 -6.05
C GLY A 204 -12.79 11.64 -5.84
N ALA A 205 -14.12 11.60 -5.99
CA ALA A 205 -14.90 10.37 -5.88
C ALA A 205 -14.52 9.33 -6.96
N TYR A 206 -14.17 9.79 -8.17
CA TYR A 206 -13.64 8.92 -9.22
C TYR A 206 -12.32 8.27 -8.82
N PHE A 207 -11.37 9.01 -8.26
CA PHE A 207 -10.12 8.42 -7.76
C PHE A 207 -10.34 7.46 -6.59
N THR A 208 -11.24 7.77 -5.66
CA THR A 208 -11.59 6.87 -4.55
C THR A 208 -12.18 5.54 -5.04
N THR A 209 -13.04 5.59 -6.07
CA THR A 209 -13.65 4.37 -6.65
C THR A 209 -12.63 3.54 -7.45
N LEU A 210 -11.74 4.19 -8.20
CA LEU A 210 -10.62 3.50 -8.85
C LEU A 210 -9.69 2.81 -7.84
N ALA A 211 -9.31 3.51 -6.77
CA ALA A 211 -8.47 2.94 -5.71
C ALA A 211 -9.12 1.70 -5.07
N TYR A 212 -10.44 1.75 -4.86
CA TYR A 212 -11.19 0.60 -4.35
C TYR A 212 -11.19 -0.59 -5.31
N LEU A 213 -11.32 -0.35 -6.62
CA LEU A 213 -11.27 -1.40 -7.65
C LEU A 213 -9.88 -2.03 -7.78
N GLU A 214 -8.82 -1.24 -7.65
CA GLU A 214 -7.44 -1.74 -7.67
C GLU A 214 -7.09 -2.56 -6.42
N ALA A 215 -7.69 -2.24 -5.28
CA ALA A 215 -7.45 -2.94 -4.02
C ALA A 215 -8.33 -4.19 -3.81
N LEU A 216 -9.50 -4.26 -4.45
CA LEU A 216 -10.43 -5.41 -4.45
C LEU A 216 -9.77 -6.78 -4.71
N PRO A 217 -8.91 -6.97 -5.73
CA PRO A 217 -8.29 -8.26 -6.01
C PRO A 217 -7.25 -8.73 -4.96
N ILE A 218 -6.93 -7.90 -3.96
CA ILE A 218 -5.95 -8.23 -2.91
C ILE A 218 -6.65 -8.79 -1.65
N VAL A 219 -7.92 -8.45 -1.45
CA VAL A 219 -8.72 -8.80 -0.25
C VAL A 219 -9.49 -10.11 -0.41
N VAL A 220 -9.75 -10.56 -1.66
CA VAL A 220 -10.37 -11.85 -2.00
C VAL A 220 -9.32 -12.90 -2.27
#